data_AF-W4VE62-F1
#
_entry.id   AF-W4VE62-F1
#
_cell.length_a   1.000
_cell.length_b   1.000
_cell.length_c   1.000
_cell.angle_alpha   90.00
_cell.angle_beta   90.00
_cell.angle_gamma   90.00
#
_symmetry.space_group_name_H-M   'P 1'
#
loop_
_entity.id
_entity.type
_entity.pdbx_description
1 polymer ?
#
loop_
_entity_poly.entity_id
_entity_poly.type
_entity_poly.pdbx_seq_one_letter_code
_entity_poly.pdbx_strand_id
1 'polypeptide(L)'
;MTAKNNKGIGSKELIRVTTTEYKNTPNEVVYYSDKPYENENENKSHDFWKMSMEGYSLSGSLDSYTKYKYREYVAGKQKVYEITETTKVEIVVNGGNNKFYTHPKMPDGEYYIRVWLDNINLGKMSGVDCKAINDTLKGVVLDNIIVTVKGSIYDDIS
;
A
#
# COMPACT_ATOMS: atom_id res chain seq x y z
N MET A 1 16.09 5.00 15.90
CA MET A 1 16.40 3.60 15.53
C MET A 1 15.66 3.29 14.25
N THR A 2 16.24 2.56 13.30
CA THR A 2 15.60 2.24 12.01
C THR A 2 15.90 0.79 11.64
N ALA A 3 15.22 0.22 10.63
CA ALA A 3 15.54 -1.11 10.14
C ALA A 3 17.00 -1.24 9.67
N LYS A 4 17.61 -0.16 9.16
CA LYS A 4 19.03 -0.12 8.77
C LYS A 4 19.97 0.02 9.97
N ASN A 5 19.55 0.78 10.98
CA ASN A 5 20.28 0.98 12.24
C ASN A 5 19.47 0.37 13.39
N ASN A 6 19.46 -0.96 13.44
CA ASN A 6 18.50 -1.74 14.21
C ASN A 6 19.04 -2.32 15.52
N LYS A 7 20.28 -2.01 15.86
CA LYS A 7 20.94 -2.45 17.09
C LYS A 7 20.84 -1.38 18.18
N GLY A 8 20.62 -1.82 19.41
CA GLY A 8 20.69 -1.01 20.61
C GLY A 8 22.03 -1.13 21.33
N ILE A 9 22.02 -0.74 22.61
CA ILE A 9 23.17 -0.84 23.50
C ILE A 9 23.62 -2.30 23.61
N GLY A 10 24.94 -2.54 23.59
CA GLY A 10 25.51 -3.88 23.58
C GLY A 10 25.35 -4.64 22.25
N SER A 11 25.10 -3.91 21.15
CA SER A 11 24.96 -4.46 19.79
C SER A 11 23.82 -5.47 19.62
N LYS A 12 22.85 -5.48 20.55
CA LYS A 12 21.67 -6.35 20.50
C LYS A 12 20.68 -5.82 19.48
N GLU A 13 20.15 -6.70 18.63
CA GLU A 13 19.09 -6.35 17.69
C GLU A 13 17.80 -6.02 18.44
N LEU A 14 17.25 -4.84 18.17
CA LEU A 14 16.03 -4.33 18.78
C LEU A 14 14.91 -4.13 17.76
N ILE A 15 15.21 -4.07 16.47
CA ILE A 15 14.19 -3.98 15.42
C ILE A 15 14.52 -5.00 14.34
N ARG A 16 13.58 -5.88 14.03
CA ARG A 16 13.67 -6.79 12.89
C ARG A 16 12.49 -6.54 11.98
N VAL A 17 12.76 -6.31 10.71
CA VAL A 17 11.72 -6.16 9.68
C VAL A 17 11.91 -7.29 8.68
N THR A 18 10.87 -8.05 8.42
CA THR A 18 10.93 -9.20 7.51
C THR A 18 9.70 -9.21 6.62
N THR A 19 9.92 -9.23 5.31
CA THR A 19 8.84 -9.53 4.37
C THR A 19 8.57 -11.02 4.45
N THR A 20 7.37 -11.39 4.88
CA THR A 20 6.99 -12.78 5.11
C THR A 20 6.23 -13.36 3.94
N GLU A 21 5.56 -12.51 3.16
CA GLU A 21 4.74 -12.95 2.04
C GLU A 21 4.63 -11.87 0.98
N TYR A 22 4.68 -12.27 -0.28
CA TYR A 22 4.31 -11.45 -1.42
C TYR A 22 3.35 -12.24 -2.31
N LYS A 23 2.22 -11.63 -2.65
CA LYS A 23 1.19 -12.19 -3.53
C LYS A 23 0.91 -11.20 -4.65
N ASN A 24 0.96 -11.69 -5.87
CA ASN A 24 0.49 -10.99 -7.06
C ASN A 24 -0.65 -11.83 -7.64
N THR A 25 -1.86 -11.29 -7.62
CA THR A 25 -3.07 -11.99 -8.07
C THR A 25 -3.63 -11.28 -9.30
N PRO A 26 -3.34 -11.79 -10.51
CA PRO A 26 -3.92 -11.26 -11.73
C PRO A 26 -5.33 -11.83 -11.94
N ASN A 27 -6.31 -10.96 -12.10
CA ASN A 27 -7.67 -11.29 -12.50
C ASN A 27 -7.92 -10.74 -13.90
N GLU A 28 -8.18 -11.61 -14.88
CA GLU A 28 -8.46 -11.16 -16.24
C GLU A 28 -9.80 -10.41 -16.27
N VAL A 29 -9.78 -9.17 -16.74
CA VAL A 29 -11.00 -8.38 -16.97
C VAL A 29 -11.60 -8.85 -18.27
N VAL A 30 -12.50 -9.83 -18.16
CA VAL A 30 -13.11 -10.48 -19.33
C VAL A 30 -13.85 -9.46 -20.18
N TYR A 31 -13.45 -9.38 -21.44
CA TYR A 31 -14.19 -8.65 -22.46
C TYR A 31 -15.31 -9.54 -22.99
N TYR A 32 -16.57 -9.12 -22.80
CA TYR A 32 -17.73 -9.99 -23.03
C TYR A 32 -18.37 -9.88 -24.42
N SER A 33 -17.78 -9.18 -25.40
CA SER A 33 -18.31 -9.19 -26.76
C SER A 33 -17.34 -8.80 -27.86
N ASP A 34 -16.96 -9.77 -28.68
CA ASP A 34 -16.29 -9.57 -29.97
C ASP A 34 -17.21 -8.99 -31.08
N LYS A 35 -18.51 -8.84 -30.81
CA LYS A 35 -19.50 -8.34 -31.77
C LYS A 35 -19.89 -6.88 -31.48
N PRO A 36 -20.07 -6.05 -32.53
CA PRO A 36 -20.61 -4.71 -32.38
C PRO A 36 -22.06 -4.79 -31.89
N TYR A 37 -22.33 -4.17 -30.75
CA TYR A 37 -23.68 -3.95 -30.24
C TYR A 37 -24.04 -2.48 -30.44
N GLU A 38 -25.21 -2.23 -31.04
CA GLU A 38 -25.64 -0.84 -31.27
C GLU A 38 -26.03 -0.15 -29.95
N ASN A 39 -26.64 -0.86 -29.02
CA ASN A 39 -27.05 -0.32 -27.74
C ASN A 39 -25.98 -0.55 -26.67
N GLU A 40 -25.56 0.50 -25.96
CA GLU A 40 -24.60 0.41 -24.86
C GLU A 40 -25.09 -0.47 -23.70
N ASN A 41 -26.40 -0.53 -23.47
CA ASN A 41 -27.02 -1.39 -22.46
C ASN A 41 -27.03 -2.87 -22.89
N GLU A 42 -26.98 -3.14 -24.19
CA GLU A 42 -26.89 -4.50 -24.74
C GLU A 42 -25.43 -4.93 -24.92
N ASN A 43 -24.51 -3.96 -24.95
CA ASN A 43 -23.08 -4.19 -25.02
C ASN A 43 -22.57 -4.73 -23.68
N LYS A 44 -22.33 -6.05 -23.64
CA LYS A 44 -21.88 -6.78 -22.45
C LYS A 44 -20.45 -6.46 -22.01
N SER A 45 -19.71 -5.62 -22.74
CA SER A 45 -18.34 -5.24 -22.39
C SER A 45 -18.24 -4.73 -20.95
N HIS A 46 -17.21 -5.18 -20.23
CA HIS A 46 -16.94 -4.74 -18.86
C HIS A 46 -16.68 -3.22 -18.79
N ASP A 47 -17.11 -2.56 -17.72
CA ASP A 47 -17.05 -1.11 -17.56
C ASP A 47 -15.63 -0.55 -17.70
N PHE A 48 -14.63 -1.27 -17.20
CA PHE A 48 -13.22 -0.91 -17.36
C PHE A 48 -12.81 -0.72 -18.83
N TRP A 49 -13.25 -1.61 -19.73
CA TRP A 49 -13.00 -1.46 -21.16
C TRP A 49 -13.74 -0.24 -21.71
N LYS A 50 -14.99 -0.02 -21.30
CA LYS A 50 -15.81 1.12 -21.73
C LYS A 50 -15.24 2.46 -21.29
N MET A 51 -14.54 2.53 -20.15
CA MET A 51 -13.83 3.73 -19.70
C MET A 51 -12.67 4.11 -20.61
N SER A 52 -12.06 3.14 -21.30
CA SER A 52 -10.87 3.35 -22.14
C SER A 52 -11.18 3.48 -23.63
N MET A 53 -12.38 3.08 -24.07
CA MET A 53 -12.76 3.03 -25.48
C MET A 53 -13.66 4.20 -25.87
N GLU A 54 -13.45 4.76 -27.06
CA GLU A 54 -14.28 5.82 -27.60
C GLU A 54 -15.70 5.35 -27.99
N GLY A 55 -16.69 6.23 -27.86
CA GLY A 55 -18.09 5.95 -28.19
C GLY A 55 -18.90 5.33 -27.05
N TYR A 56 -18.36 5.30 -25.83
CA TYR A 56 -19.05 4.85 -24.62
C TYR A 56 -19.31 6.01 -23.66
N SER A 57 -20.37 5.89 -22.85
CA SER A 57 -20.69 6.88 -21.82
C SER A 57 -19.60 6.97 -20.75
N LEU A 58 -19.04 5.83 -20.34
CA LEU A 58 -18.03 5.75 -19.28
C LEU A 58 -16.68 6.35 -19.65
N SER A 59 -16.34 6.46 -20.93
CA SER A 59 -15.14 7.18 -21.39
C SER A 59 -15.39 8.67 -21.62
N GLY A 60 -16.62 9.16 -21.41
CA GLY A 60 -16.98 10.56 -21.67
C GLY A 60 -17.06 10.92 -23.15
N SER A 61 -17.12 9.94 -24.05
CA SER A 61 -17.06 10.13 -25.50
C SER A 61 -18.30 9.61 -26.24
N LEU A 62 -19.45 9.56 -25.55
CA LEU A 62 -20.71 9.07 -26.10
C LEU A 62 -21.13 9.81 -27.39
N ASP A 63 -20.75 11.08 -27.52
CA ASP A 63 -21.00 11.90 -28.71
C ASP A 63 -20.43 11.29 -30.00
N SER A 64 -19.32 10.56 -29.93
CA SER A 64 -18.74 9.87 -31.08
C SER A 64 -19.70 8.83 -31.66
N TYR A 65 -20.45 8.15 -30.78
CA TYR A 65 -21.47 7.19 -31.19
C TYR A 65 -22.76 7.87 -31.63
N THR A 66 -23.26 8.84 -30.85
CA THR A 66 -24.58 9.45 -31.13
C THR A 66 -24.57 10.33 -32.38
N LYS A 67 -23.47 11.04 -32.66
CA LYS A 67 -23.34 11.96 -33.80
C LYS A 67 -22.76 11.30 -35.06
N TYR A 68 -21.77 10.42 -34.90
CA TYR A 68 -20.99 9.89 -36.02
C TYR A 68 -21.12 8.37 -36.21
N LYS A 69 -21.92 7.68 -35.38
CA LYS A 69 -22.05 6.22 -35.37
C LYS A 69 -20.69 5.51 -35.24
N TYR A 70 -19.73 6.15 -34.58
CA TYR A 70 -18.40 5.62 -34.32
C TYR A 70 -18.31 5.06 -32.91
N ARG A 71 -17.67 3.89 -32.76
CA ARG A 71 -17.41 3.24 -31.49
C ARG A 71 -16.17 2.35 -31.60
N GLU A 72 -15.31 2.40 -30.60
CA GLU A 72 -14.15 1.52 -30.52
C GLU A 72 -14.53 0.14 -29.98
N TYR A 73 -13.76 -0.85 -30.43
CA TYR A 73 -13.89 -2.22 -30.00
C TYR A 73 -12.51 -2.82 -29.79
N VAL A 74 -12.44 -3.73 -28.83
CA VAL A 74 -11.21 -4.49 -28.59
C VAL A 74 -11.07 -5.55 -29.67
N ALA A 75 -9.97 -5.51 -30.41
CA ALA A 75 -9.64 -6.58 -31.35
C ALA A 75 -9.54 -7.93 -30.62
N GLY A 76 -9.98 -9.01 -31.27
CA GLY A 76 -9.95 -10.34 -30.66
C GLY A 76 -8.57 -10.72 -30.13
N LYS A 77 -8.53 -11.34 -28.95
CA LYS A 77 -7.34 -11.84 -28.21
C LYS A 77 -6.55 -10.81 -27.39
N GLN A 78 -6.98 -9.55 -27.31
CA GLN A 78 -6.40 -8.63 -26.33
C GLN A 78 -6.86 -9.00 -24.92
N LYS A 79 -6.00 -8.78 -23.93
CA LYS A 79 -6.26 -9.10 -22.53
C LYS A 79 -5.92 -7.93 -21.64
N VAL A 80 -6.78 -7.70 -20.64
CA VAL A 80 -6.54 -6.75 -19.55
C VAL A 80 -6.64 -7.51 -18.26
N TYR A 81 -5.81 -7.12 -17.29
CA TYR A 81 -5.77 -7.72 -15.97
C TYR A 81 -5.95 -6.63 -14.92
N GLU A 82 -6.79 -6.91 -13.94
CA GLU A 82 -6.74 -6.28 -12.64
C GLU A 82 -5.67 -7.02 -11.82
N ILE A 83 -4.62 -6.33 -11.40
CA ILE A 83 -3.54 -6.92 -10.63
C ILE A 83 -3.67 -6.45 -9.19
N THR A 84 -3.91 -7.40 -8.27
CA THR A 84 -3.86 -7.14 -6.83
C THR A 84 -2.52 -7.59 -6.28
N GLU A 85 -1.73 -6.63 -5.79
CA GLU A 85 -0.46 -6.90 -5.11
C GLU A 85 -0.64 -6.80 -3.60
N THR A 86 -0.20 -7.81 -2.86
CA THR A 86 -0.27 -7.86 -1.40
C THR A 86 1.08 -8.24 -0.83
N THR A 87 1.60 -7.42 0.07
CA THR A 87 2.86 -7.69 0.79
C THR A 87 2.59 -7.76 2.28
N LYS A 88 3.03 -8.84 2.93
CA LYS A 88 2.98 -8.99 4.38
C LYS A 88 4.35 -8.70 4.97
N VAL A 89 4.42 -7.70 5.85
CA VAL A 89 5.63 -7.30 6.57
C VAL A 89 5.45 -7.58 8.05
N GLU A 90 6.38 -8.31 8.64
CA GLU A 90 6.49 -8.50 10.08
C GLU A 90 7.52 -7.50 10.63
N ILE A 91 7.12 -6.73 11.64
CA ILE A 91 8.00 -5.82 12.38
C ILE A 91 8.04 -6.31 13.82
N VAL A 92 9.20 -6.79 14.26
CA VAL A 92 9.43 -7.21 15.65
C VAL A 92 10.27 -6.17 16.36
N VAL A 93 9.72 -5.60 17.43
CA VAL A 93 10.40 -4.66 18.31
C VAL A 93 10.81 -5.39 19.59
N ASN A 94 12.11 -5.38 19.89
CA ASN A 94 12.73 -6.01 21.05
C ASN A 94 12.25 -7.44 21.31
N GLY A 95 12.26 -8.31 20.29
CA GLY A 95 11.72 -9.67 20.40
C GLY A 95 12.38 -10.55 21.48
N GLY A 96 13.59 -10.20 21.92
CA GLY A 96 14.28 -10.86 23.05
C GLY A 96 13.93 -10.30 24.43
N ASN A 97 13.03 -9.31 24.50
CA ASN A 97 12.67 -8.56 25.71
C ASN A 97 13.92 -8.09 26.49
N ASN A 98 14.93 -7.60 25.76
CA ASN A 98 16.17 -7.14 26.36
C ASN A 98 15.94 -5.83 27.12
N LYS A 99 16.59 -5.67 28.27
CA LYS A 99 16.63 -4.40 28.99
C LYS A 99 17.50 -3.40 28.23
N PHE A 100 17.11 -2.14 28.22
CA PHE A 100 17.89 -1.03 27.66
C PHE A 100 17.76 0.20 28.55
N TYR A 101 18.77 1.08 28.49
CA TYR A 101 18.70 2.36 29.19
C TYR A 101 17.72 3.28 28.48
N THR A 102 16.85 3.90 29.27
CA THR A 102 15.99 4.98 28.84
C THR A 102 16.67 6.32 29.10
N HIS A 103 15.95 7.43 28.89
CA HIS A 103 16.48 8.75 29.16
C HIS A 103 16.69 8.94 30.68
N PRO A 104 17.81 9.52 31.17
CA PRO A 104 18.07 9.75 32.60
C PRO A 104 16.94 10.46 33.34
N LYS A 105 16.24 11.37 32.65
CA LYS A 105 15.13 12.14 33.20
C LYS A 105 13.76 11.44 33.12
N MET A 106 13.72 10.11 32.98
CA MET A 106 12.49 9.35 32.78
C MET A 106 12.17 8.54 34.05
N PRO A 107 11.20 8.97 34.88
CA PRO A 107 10.87 8.28 36.12
C PRO A 107 10.32 6.87 35.88
N ASP A 108 10.35 6.06 36.93
CA ASP A 108 9.73 4.74 36.91
C ASP A 108 8.22 4.87 36.63
N GLY A 109 7.69 3.97 35.79
CA GLY A 109 6.30 4.04 35.36
C GLY A 109 6.00 3.30 34.06
N GLU A 110 4.74 3.37 33.65
CA GLU A 110 4.27 2.84 32.38
C GLU A 110 4.33 3.89 31.27
N TYR A 111 4.85 3.49 30.11
CA TYR A 111 5.01 4.33 28.94
C TYR A 111 4.52 3.57 27.70
N TYR A 112 4.24 4.33 26.64
CA TYR A 112 3.76 3.76 25.39
C TYR A 112 4.74 4.06 24.26
N ILE A 113 5.07 3.01 23.50
CA ILE A 113 5.77 3.13 22.23
C ILE A 113 4.71 3.04 21.12
N ARG A 114 4.51 4.14 20.41
CA ARG A 114 3.65 4.15 19.23
C ARG A 114 4.42 3.63 18.02
N VAL A 115 3.82 2.71 17.27
CA VAL A 115 4.33 2.23 15.99
C VAL A 115 3.39 2.71 14.90
N TRP A 116 3.92 3.35 13.88
CA TRP A 116 3.15 3.84 12.74
C TRP A 116 3.93 3.68 11.44
N LEU A 117 3.18 3.53 10.35
CA LEU A 117 3.67 3.73 8.99
C LEU A 117 3.49 5.20 8.64
N ASP A 118 4.55 5.86 8.16
CA ASP A 118 4.44 7.23 7.65
C ASP A 118 3.81 7.24 6.24
N ASN A 119 3.42 8.43 5.77
CA ASN A 119 2.95 8.64 4.41
C ASN A 119 4.01 8.17 3.39
N ILE A 120 3.60 7.40 2.39
CA ILE A 120 4.48 6.93 1.31
C ILE A 120 4.11 7.66 0.03
N ASN A 121 5.02 8.51 -0.47
CA ASN A 121 4.85 9.16 -1.76
C ASN A 121 5.27 8.20 -2.89
N LEU A 122 4.29 7.77 -3.69
CA LEU A 122 4.48 6.79 -4.76
C LEU A 122 5.33 7.35 -5.91
N GLY A 123 5.15 8.63 -6.25
CA GLY A 123 5.91 9.33 -7.29
C GLY A 123 7.42 9.40 -7.03
N LYS A 124 7.84 9.30 -5.76
CA LYS A 124 9.25 9.35 -5.33
C LYS A 124 9.87 7.96 -5.13
N MET A 125 9.12 6.88 -5.31
CA MET A 125 9.66 5.52 -5.13
C MET A 125 10.61 5.15 -6.28
N SER A 126 11.78 4.63 -5.93
CA SER A 126 12.76 4.10 -6.89
C SER A 126 12.53 2.60 -7.12
N GLY A 127 12.59 2.13 -8.37
CA GLY A 127 12.52 0.70 -8.70
C GLY A 127 11.11 0.14 -8.87
N VAL A 128 10.09 1.00 -8.94
CA VAL A 128 8.69 0.65 -9.25
C VAL A 128 8.14 1.60 -10.30
N ASP A 129 7.27 1.10 -11.18
CA ASP A 129 6.66 1.85 -12.28
C ASP A 129 5.49 2.75 -11.81
N CYS A 130 5.41 2.99 -10.50
CA CYS A 130 4.39 3.84 -9.87
C CYS A 130 4.70 5.34 -9.98
N LYS A 131 5.80 5.74 -10.65
CA LYS A 131 6.20 7.15 -10.77
C LYS A 131 5.15 8.02 -11.45
N ALA A 132 4.38 7.44 -12.37
CA ALA A 132 3.25 8.11 -13.03
C ALA A 132 2.08 8.36 -12.05
N ILE A 133 2.00 7.58 -10.97
CA ILE A 133 1.02 7.74 -9.89
C ILE A 133 1.59 8.76 -8.91
N ASN A 134 1.39 10.04 -9.20
CA ASN A 134 1.78 11.17 -8.34
C ASN A 134 0.82 11.31 -7.15
N ASP A 135 0.72 10.26 -6.33
CA ASP A 135 -0.13 10.20 -5.15
C ASP A 135 0.64 9.74 -3.91
N THR A 136 0.03 9.86 -2.74
CA THR A 136 0.60 9.53 -1.44
C THR A 136 -0.31 8.56 -0.69
N LEU A 137 0.19 7.35 -0.44
CA LEU A 137 -0.45 6.44 0.50
C LEU A 137 -0.39 7.07 1.90
N LYS A 138 -1.54 7.17 2.56
CA LYS A 138 -1.60 7.74 3.91
C LYS A 138 -1.03 6.76 4.92
N GLY A 139 -0.21 7.30 5.81
CA GLY A 139 0.32 6.61 6.96
C GLY A 139 -0.79 6.16 7.91
N VAL A 140 -0.50 5.15 8.72
CA VAL A 140 -1.45 4.55 9.65
C VAL A 140 -0.74 4.15 10.94
N VAL A 141 -1.44 4.27 12.06
CA VAL A 141 -0.96 3.75 13.35
C VAL A 141 -1.13 2.24 13.33
N LEU A 142 -0.05 1.52 13.59
CA LEU A 142 -0.03 0.07 13.59
C LEU A 142 -0.26 -0.49 14.98
N ASP A 143 0.38 0.11 15.99
CA ASP A 143 0.33 -0.41 17.35
C ASP A 143 0.67 0.65 18.42
N ASN A 144 0.32 0.35 19.67
CA ASN A 144 0.77 1.04 20.86
C ASN A 144 1.26 0.01 21.88
N ILE A 145 2.57 -0.14 21.99
CA ILE A 145 3.22 -1.13 22.85
C ILE A 145 3.45 -0.52 24.23
N ILE A 146 3.00 -1.21 25.29
CA ILE A 146 3.24 -0.79 26.68
C ILE A 146 4.64 -1.24 27.11
N VAL A 147 5.40 -0.32 27.70
CA VAL A 147 6.70 -0.61 28.32
C VAL A 147 6.73 -0.06 29.74
N THR A 148 7.41 -0.77 30.63
CA THR A 148 7.58 -0.35 32.02
C THR A 148 9.03 0.05 32.27
N VAL A 149 9.24 1.25 32.79
CA VAL A 149 10.54 1.69 33.30
C VAL A 149 10.63 1.33 34.77
N LYS A 150 11.73 0.67 35.15
CA LYS A 150 12.05 0.32 36.53
C LYS A 150 13.52 0.58 36.82
N GLY A 151 13.83 1.14 37.98
CA GLY A 151 15.19 1.44 38.41
C GLY A 151 15.85 2.52 37.56
N SER A 152 15.09 3.55 37.15
CA SER A 152 15.66 4.71 36.49
C SER A 152 16.57 5.47 37.45
N ILE A 153 17.62 6.10 36.91
CA ILE A 153 18.49 6.99 37.69
C ILE A 153 17.83 8.34 37.99
N TYR A 154 16.56 8.55 37.60
CA TYR A 154 15.81 9.78 37.82
C TYR A 154 15.81 10.16 39.30
N ASP A 155 15.46 9.21 40.17
CA ASP A 155 15.37 9.40 41.62
C ASP A 155 16.74 9.65 42.27
N ASP A 156 17.83 9.17 41.65
CA ASP A 156 19.20 9.36 42.14
C ASP A 156 19.77 10.74 41.78
N ILE A 157 19.21 11.42 40.78
CA ILE A 157 19.68 12.72 40.27
C ILE A 157 18.68 13.87 40.47
N SER A 158 17.50 13.59 41.03
CA SER A 158 16.43 14.55 41.30
C SER A 158 16.56 15.22 42.67
#